data_AF-A0A813JID6-F1
#
_entry.id   AF-A0A813JID6-F1
#
_cell.length_a   1.000
_cell.length_b   1.000
_cell.length_c   1.000
_cell.angle_alpha   90.00
_cell.angle_beta   90.00
_cell.angle_gamma   90.00
#
_symmetry.space_group_name_H-M   'P 1'
#
loop_
_entity.id
_entity.type
_entity.pdbx_description
1 polymer ?
#
loop_
_entity_poly.entity_id
_entity_poly.type
_entity_poly.pdbx_seq_one_letter_code
_entity_poly.pdbx_strand_id
1 'polypeptide(L)'
;MAMENIHSETYSLLIEQYIKDPEERDHVFNAINTMPAVQEKAQWAVQYMNKDNCFAERIVAFAAVEGVLFSGSFCAIYWLKKRGLMPGLTFSNELISRDEGLHAEFACLIYSMLQNKLPEDVVHDIIRGAVDAERKFICEALPCDLIGMNSELMTKYIEFVADRLLCALGHSKLFGSKNPFDWMELISLQGKTNFFEKRVGEYQKAGVMAGNGSAEAQEQGRGFSLDVDF
;
A
#
# COMPACT_ATOMS: atom_id res chain seq x y z
N MET A 1 3.67 -10.71 -9.74
CA MET A 1 4.57 -10.42 -10.88
C MET A 1 3.95 -9.46 -11.90
N ALA A 2 2.83 -9.77 -12.56
CA ALA A 2 2.22 -8.81 -13.49
C ALA A 2 1.76 -7.51 -12.81
N MET A 3 1.13 -7.61 -11.64
CA MET A 3 0.68 -6.45 -10.85
C MET A 3 1.85 -5.62 -10.31
N GLU A 4 2.91 -6.25 -9.77
CA GLU A 4 4.12 -5.52 -9.34
C GLU A 4 4.73 -4.60 -10.40
N ASN A 5 4.74 -5.02 -11.67
CA ASN A 5 5.22 -4.17 -12.75
C ASN A 5 4.32 -2.94 -12.94
N ILE A 6 3.00 -3.11 -12.81
CA ILE A 6 2.02 -2.02 -12.85
C ILE A 6 2.17 -1.11 -11.63
N HIS A 7 2.46 -1.65 -10.45
CA HIS A 7 2.74 -0.85 -9.24
C HIS A 7 3.97 0.03 -9.45
N SER A 8 5.06 -0.56 -9.96
CA SER A 8 6.31 0.15 -10.28
C SER A 8 6.10 1.25 -11.32
N GLU A 9 5.36 0.97 -12.39
CA GLU A 9 5.00 1.97 -13.41
C GLU A 9 4.16 3.09 -12.80
N THR A 10 3.15 2.74 -11.99
CA THR A 10 2.28 3.72 -11.31
C THR A 10 3.09 4.67 -10.43
N TYR A 11 4.00 4.15 -9.60
CA TYR A 11 4.86 5.01 -8.78
C TYR A 11 5.81 5.86 -9.61
N SER A 12 6.38 5.31 -10.69
CA SER A 12 7.26 6.07 -11.59
C SER A 12 6.53 7.24 -12.23
N LEU A 13 5.31 7.02 -12.75
CA LEU A 13 4.47 8.07 -13.32
C LEU A 13 4.08 9.14 -12.29
N LEU A 14 3.78 8.75 -11.04
CA LEU A 14 3.48 9.69 -9.97
C LEU A 14 4.71 10.55 -9.62
N ILE A 15 5.89 9.96 -9.55
CA ILE A 15 7.16 10.66 -9.31
C ILE A 15 7.42 11.67 -10.43
N GLU A 16 7.36 11.26 -11.70
CA GLU A 16 7.53 12.17 -12.86
C GLU A 16 6.48 13.30 -12.88
N GLN A 17 5.27 13.00 -12.41
CA GLN A 17 4.21 13.97 -12.40
C GLN A 17 4.35 15.02 -11.30
N TYR A 18 4.92 14.68 -10.14
CA TYR A 18 5.03 15.61 -9.02
C TYR A 18 6.42 16.26 -8.90
N ILE A 19 7.49 15.55 -9.26
CA ILE A 19 8.87 16.06 -9.17
C ILE A 19 9.30 16.52 -10.57
N LYS A 20 9.32 17.85 -10.75
CA LYS A 20 9.62 18.49 -12.04
C LYS A 20 11.10 18.76 -12.26
N ASP A 21 11.87 18.89 -11.19
CA ASP A 21 13.32 19.03 -11.28
C ASP A 21 13.96 17.67 -11.64
N PRO A 22 14.70 17.57 -12.76
CA PRO A 22 15.37 16.34 -13.14
C PRO A 22 16.39 15.86 -12.12
N GLU A 23 17.11 16.76 -11.44
CA GLU A 23 18.13 16.36 -10.46
C GLU A 23 17.49 15.76 -9.20
N GLU A 24 16.46 16.42 -8.66
CA GLU A 24 15.66 15.87 -7.56
C GLU A 24 15.00 14.54 -7.94
N ARG A 25 14.48 14.42 -9.16
CA ARG A 25 13.85 13.20 -9.64
C ARG A 25 14.84 12.04 -9.73
N ASP A 26 16.02 12.27 -10.31
CA ASP A 26 17.08 11.26 -10.40
C ASP A 26 17.58 10.86 -9.00
N HIS A 27 17.64 11.81 -8.06
CA HIS A 27 17.95 11.51 -6.67
C HIS A 27 16.93 10.57 -6.03
N VAL A 28 15.63 10.80 -6.24
CA VAL A 28 14.54 9.96 -5.71
C VAL A 28 14.48 8.59 -6.40
N PHE A 29 14.67 8.51 -7.72
CA PHE A 29 14.74 7.21 -8.40
C PHE A 29 15.91 6.35 -7.93
N ASN A 30 17.00 6.98 -7.49
CA ASN A 30 18.16 6.31 -6.91
C ASN A 30 18.08 6.15 -5.39
N ALA A 31 16.88 6.22 -4.78
CA ALA A 31 16.66 6.18 -3.33
C ALA A 31 17.42 5.09 -2.57
N ILE A 32 17.61 3.91 -3.15
CA ILE A 32 18.40 2.82 -2.52
C ILE A 32 19.85 3.25 -2.24
N ASN A 33 20.42 4.12 -3.07
CA ASN A 33 21.80 4.62 -2.93
C ASN A 33 21.84 6.02 -2.30
N THR A 34 20.76 6.79 -2.37
CA THR A 34 20.71 8.19 -1.94
C THR A 34 20.02 8.39 -0.60
N MET A 35 19.22 7.44 -0.13
CA MET A 35 18.45 7.51 1.11
C MET A 35 18.79 6.33 2.04
N PRO A 36 19.55 6.56 3.13
CA PRO A 36 20.00 5.48 4.03
C PRO A 36 18.88 4.59 4.57
N ALA A 37 17.73 5.15 4.94
CA ALA A 37 16.62 4.34 5.44
C ALA A 37 16.01 3.41 4.37
N VAL A 38 16.00 3.82 3.09
CA VAL A 38 15.58 2.95 1.98
C VAL A 38 16.60 1.85 1.77
N GLN A 39 17.89 2.18 1.87
CA GLN A 39 18.97 1.19 1.79
C GLN A 39 18.84 0.13 2.90
N GLU A 40 18.64 0.55 4.15
CA GLU A 40 18.50 -0.36 5.29
C GLU A 40 17.29 -1.28 5.15
N LYS A 41 16.17 -0.74 4.68
CA LYS A 41 14.96 -1.52 4.37
C LYS A 41 15.20 -2.55 3.27
N ALA A 42 15.91 -2.17 2.20
CA ALA A 42 16.30 -3.09 1.14
C ALA A 42 17.28 -4.17 1.65
N GLN A 43 18.27 -3.79 2.47
CA GLN A 43 19.20 -4.72 3.10
C GLN A 43 18.47 -5.71 4.01
N TRP A 44 17.47 -5.24 4.77
CA TRP A 44 16.64 -6.10 5.60
C TRP A 44 15.94 -7.17 4.75
N ALA A 45 15.41 -6.81 3.57
CA ALA A 45 14.77 -7.79 2.69
C ALA A 45 15.79 -8.79 2.10
N VAL A 46 16.94 -8.30 1.64
CA VAL A 46 18.02 -9.12 1.05
C VAL A 46 18.58 -10.15 2.05
N GLN A 47 18.63 -9.80 3.34
CA GLN A 47 19.13 -10.70 4.38
C GLN A 47 18.30 -11.98 4.52
N TYR A 48 17.03 -11.96 4.11
CA TYR A 48 16.13 -13.11 4.14
C TYR A 48 15.89 -13.71 2.74
N MET A 49 15.87 -12.88 1.69
CA MET A 49 15.63 -13.31 0.29
C MET A 49 16.87 -13.92 -0.37
N ASN A 50 17.53 -14.85 0.32
CA ASN A 50 18.69 -15.57 -0.19
C ASN A 50 18.53 -17.10 -0.04
N LYS A 51 19.54 -17.82 -0.52
CA LYS A 51 19.54 -19.29 -0.56
C LYS A 51 19.89 -19.93 0.79
N ASP A 52 20.49 -19.16 1.70
CA ASP A 52 20.98 -19.65 2.99
C ASP A 52 19.84 -19.80 4.00
N ASN A 53 18.82 -18.93 3.90
CA ASN A 53 17.58 -19.05 4.69
C ASN A 53 16.71 -20.21 4.18
N CYS A 54 15.96 -20.85 5.08
CA CYS A 54 15.01 -21.89 4.70
C CYS A 54 13.75 -21.29 4.03
N PHE A 55 12.93 -22.15 3.43
CA PHE A 55 11.70 -21.69 2.77
C PHE A 55 10.72 -21.02 3.74
N ALA A 56 10.61 -21.52 4.98
CA ALA A 56 9.72 -20.95 5.97
C ALA A 56 10.15 -19.53 6.38
N GLU A 57 11.46 -19.29 6.58
CA GLU A 57 12.02 -17.96 6.87
C GLU A 57 11.75 -16.98 5.73
N ARG A 58 11.98 -17.43 4.49
CA ARG A 58 11.67 -16.62 3.30
C ARG A 58 10.20 -16.25 3.19
N ILE A 59 9.28 -17.17 3.48
CA ILE A 59 7.84 -16.88 3.39
C ILE A 59 7.41 -15.90 4.50
N VAL A 60 7.91 -16.04 5.73
CA VAL A 60 7.62 -15.09 6.82
C VAL A 60 8.19 -13.71 6.48
N ALA A 61 9.44 -13.65 6.01
CA ALA A 61 10.04 -12.39 5.59
C ALA A 61 9.29 -11.76 4.40
N PHE A 62 8.85 -12.57 3.44
CA PHE A 62 8.05 -12.10 2.31
C PHE A 62 6.71 -11.52 2.79
N ALA A 63 6.02 -12.20 3.69
CA ALA A 63 4.79 -11.68 4.28
C ALA A 63 5.00 -10.34 5.01
N ALA A 64 6.18 -10.13 5.61
CA ALA A 64 6.55 -8.86 6.24
C ALA A 64 6.94 -7.77 5.23
N VAL A 65 7.54 -8.11 4.08
CA VAL A 65 7.74 -7.16 2.97
C VAL A 65 6.39 -6.62 2.50
N GLU A 66 5.45 -7.51 2.22
CA GLU A 66 4.14 -7.14 1.68
C GLU A 66 3.23 -6.49 2.74
N GLY A 67 3.27 -6.99 3.97
CA GLY A 67 2.32 -6.61 5.03
C GLY A 67 2.80 -5.52 5.99
N VAL A 68 4.12 -5.37 6.22
CA VAL A 68 4.67 -4.46 7.24
C VAL A 68 5.49 -3.35 6.60
N LEU A 69 6.42 -3.69 5.71
CA LEU A 69 7.40 -2.74 5.17
C LEU A 69 6.78 -1.59 4.38
N PHE A 70 5.51 -1.55 4.00
CA PHE A 70 4.92 -0.33 3.38
C PHE A 70 3.72 0.21 4.13
N SER A 71 3.41 -0.37 5.29
CA SER A 71 2.22 -0.02 6.08
C SER A 71 2.20 1.45 6.51
N GLY A 72 3.34 2.01 6.91
CA GLY A 72 3.46 3.42 7.30
C GLY A 72 3.23 4.36 6.12
N SER A 73 3.80 4.02 4.97
CA SER A 73 3.62 4.78 3.72
C SER A 73 2.16 4.78 3.24
N PHE A 74 1.51 3.62 3.24
CA PHE A 74 0.10 3.52 2.88
C PHE A 74 -0.77 4.34 3.84
N CYS A 75 -0.50 4.27 5.14
CA CYS A 75 -1.22 5.06 6.15
C CYS A 75 -1.02 6.57 5.93
N ALA A 76 0.20 7.01 5.65
CA ALA A 76 0.52 8.41 5.36
C ALA A 76 -0.21 8.95 4.11
N ILE A 77 -0.33 8.14 3.06
CA ILE A 77 -1.09 8.55 1.86
C ILE A 77 -2.60 8.55 2.15
N TYR A 78 -3.11 7.60 2.92
CA TYR A 78 -4.52 7.62 3.34
C TYR A 78 -4.86 8.79 4.25
N TRP A 79 -3.90 9.32 5.01
CA TRP A 79 -4.08 10.58 5.74
C TRP A 79 -4.37 11.75 4.79
N LEU A 80 -3.74 11.80 3.61
CA LEU A 80 -4.06 12.78 2.57
C LEU A 80 -5.48 12.56 2.02
N LYS A 81 -5.89 11.31 1.83
CA LYS A 81 -7.26 10.95 1.41
C LYS A 81 -8.30 11.48 2.39
N LYS A 82 -8.07 11.31 3.71
CA LYS A 82 -8.95 11.83 4.76
C LYS A 82 -9.15 13.34 4.66
N ARG A 83 -8.13 14.08 4.18
CA ARG A 83 -8.17 15.53 3.97
C ARG A 83 -8.70 15.96 2.60
N GLY A 84 -9.11 15.01 1.76
CA GLY A 84 -9.60 15.27 0.40
C GLY A 84 -8.51 15.74 -0.57
N LEU A 85 -7.25 15.35 -0.34
CA LEU A 85 -6.11 15.78 -1.14
C LEU A 85 -5.65 14.67 -2.09
N MET A 86 -5.03 15.06 -3.21
CA MET A 86 -4.32 14.17 -4.13
C MET A 86 -5.17 12.96 -4.60
N PRO A 87 -6.34 13.17 -5.24
CA PRO A 87 -7.27 12.09 -5.57
C PRO A 87 -6.66 11.00 -6.45
N GLY A 88 -5.78 11.35 -7.40
CA GLY A 88 -5.07 10.37 -8.23
C GLY A 88 -4.12 9.49 -7.41
N LEU A 89 -3.26 10.09 -6.59
CA LEU A 89 -2.34 9.37 -5.71
C LEU A 89 -3.09 8.46 -4.72
N THR A 90 -4.13 9.00 -4.06
CA THR A 90 -4.87 8.26 -3.04
C THR A 90 -5.71 7.11 -3.62
N PHE A 91 -6.19 7.25 -4.86
CA PHE A 91 -6.85 6.16 -5.58
C PHE A 91 -5.86 5.06 -5.97
N SER A 92 -4.70 5.41 -6.54
CA SER A 92 -3.64 4.44 -6.83
C SER A 92 -3.19 3.71 -5.57
N ASN A 93 -3.01 4.42 -4.46
CA ASN A 93 -2.65 3.85 -3.16
C ASN A 93 -3.71 2.86 -2.63
N GLU A 94 -4.99 3.12 -2.88
CA GLU A 94 -6.07 2.22 -2.49
C GLU A 94 -5.99 0.87 -3.24
N LEU A 95 -5.72 0.92 -4.54
CA LEU A 95 -5.58 -0.30 -5.34
C LEU A 95 -4.32 -1.08 -4.95
N ILE A 96 -3.16 -0.42 -4.88
CA ILE A 96 -1.90 -1.06 -4.54
C ILE A 96 -1.96 -1.67 -3.13
N SER A 97 -2.39 -0.92 -2.12
CA SER A 97 -2.46 -1.44 -0.74
C SER A 97 -3.43 -2.61 -0.57
N ARG A 98 -4.50 -2.68 -1.39
CA ARG A 98 -5.38 -3.85 -1.44
C ARG A 98 -4.66 -5.06 -2.01
N ASP A 99 -3.92 -4.87 -3.09
CA ASP A 99 -3.22 -5.94 -3.79
C ASP A 99 -2.06 -6.48 -2.90
N GLU A 100 -1.31 -5.61 -2.21
CA GLU A 100 -0.30 -6.06 -1.23
C GLU A 100 -0.90 -6.80 -0.03
N GLY A 101 -2.12 -6.40 0.39
CA GLY A 101 -2.88 -7.15 1.38
C GLY A 101 -3.14 -8.60 0.93
N LEU A 102 -3.51 -8.80 -0.34
CA LEU A 102 -3.71 -10.14 -0.92
C LEU A 102 -2.39 -10.92 -1.02
N HIS A 103 -1.27 -10.26 -1.35
CA HIS A 103 0.04 -10.90 -1.38
C HIS A 103 0.47 -11.38 0.01
N ALA A 104 0.29 -10.56 1.05
CA ALA A 104 0.57 -10.92 2.43
C ALA A 104 -0.35 -12.07 2.92
N GLU A 105 -1.64 -12.03 2.60
CA GLU A 105 -2.59 -13.11 2.91
C GLU A 105 -2.20 -14.43 2.23
N PHE A 106 -1.76 -14.37 0.97
CA PHE A 106 -1.28 -15.54 0.25
C PHE A 106 -0.01 -16.13 0.88
N ALA A 107 0.92 -15.27 1.32
CA ALA A 107 2.10 -15.70 2.05
C ALA A 107 1.72 -16.40 3.37
N CYS A 108 0.74 -15.88 4.10
CA CYS A 108 0.21 -16.51 5.32
C CYS A 108 -0.48 -17.84 5.03
N LEU A 109 -1.19 -17.96 3.90
CA LEU A 109 -1.81 -19.21 3.48
C LEU A 109 -0.75 -20.29 3.20
N ILE A 110 0.27 -19.99 2.38
CA ILE A 110 1.42 -20.90 2.16
C ILE A 110 2.08 -21.23 3.50
N TYR A 111 2.28 -20.19 4.31
CA TYR A 111 2.52 -20.17 5.75
C TYR A 111 1.95 -21.40 6.44
N SER A 112 0.62 -21.37 6.53
CA SER A 112 -0.25 -22.33 7.21
C SER A 112 -0.18 -23.75 6.67
N MET A 113 0.21 -23.94 5.41
CA MET A 113 0.31 -25.27 4.77
C MET A 113 1.62 -26.00 5.07
N LEU A 114 2.65 -25.31 5.58
CA LEU A 114 3.92 -25.93 5.96
C LEU A 114 3.74 -26.93 7.11
N GLN A 115 4.35 -28.12 7.01
CA GLN A 115 4.36 -29.09 8.11
C GLN A 115 5.26 -28.64 9.26
N ASN A 116 6.45 -28.14 8.94
CA ASN A 116 7.41 -27.64 9.92
C ASN A 116 7.34 -26.11 9.96
N LYS A 117 6.68 -25.57 11.00
CA LYS A 117 6.65 -24.14 11.28
C LYS A 117 7.96 -23.69 11.91
N LEU A 118 8.27 -22.41 11.77
CA LEU A 118 9.37 -21.82 12.51
C LEU A 118 9.02 -21.70 14.00
N PRO A 119 10.03 -21.77 14.88
CA PRO A 119 9.90 -21.36 16.27
C PRO A 119 9.38 -19.92 16.40
N GLU A 120 8.65 -19.64 17.47
CA GLU A 120 8.01 -18.35 17.71
C GLU A 120 9.02 -17.20 17.82
N ASP A 121 10.14 -17.44 18.49
CA ASP A 121 11.25 -16.49 18.64
C ASP A 121 11.85 -16.09 17.28
N VAL A 122 12.05 -17.05 16.38
CA VAL A 122 12.55 -16.77 15.02
C VAL A 122 11.58 -15.89 14.24
N VAL A 123 10.27 -16.19 14.30
CA VAL A 123 9.26 -15.37 13.61
C VAL A 123 9.18 -13.97 14.23
N HIS A 124 9.20 -13.87 15.56
CA HIS A 124 9.21 -12.58 16.25
C HIS A 124 10.43 -11.75 15.87
N ASP A 125 11.61 -12.36 15.73
CA ASP A 125 12.83 -11.66 15.33
C ASP A 125 12.75 -11.10 13.91
N ILE A 126 12.23 -11.90 12.96
CA ILE A 126 12.00 -11.44 11.58
C ILE A 126 11.04 -10.26 11.58
N ILE A 127 9.88 -10.39 12.23
CA ILE A 127 8.84 -9.35 12.26
C ILE A 127 9.35 -8.08 12.97
N ARG A 128 10.08 -8.21 14.08
CA ARG A 128 10.66 -7.07 14.79
C ARG A 128 11.61 -6.28 13.90
N GLY A 129 12.49 -6.97 13.16
CA GLY A 129 13.38 -6.30 12.21
C GLY A 129 12.63 -5.53 11.11
N ALA A 130 11.51 -6.07 10.61
CA ALA A 130 10.68 -5.37 9.62
C ALA A 130 10.03 -4.11 10.20
N VAL A 131 9.51 -4.19 11.44
CA VAL A 131 8.93 -3.06 12.15
C VAL A 131 9.98 -1.97 12.39
N ASP A 132 11.17 -2.34 12.83
CA ASP A 132 12.25 -1.37 13.09
C ASP A 132 12.68 -0.66 11.79
N ALA A 133 12.80 -1.40 10.68
CA ALA A 133 13.11 -0.83 9.37
C ALA A 133 12.03 0.16 8.89
N GLU A 134 10.74 -0.19 9.02
CA GLU A 134 9.64 0.69 8.58
C GLU A 134 9.49 1.92 9.48
N ARG A 135 9.65 1.76 10.81
CA ARG A 135 9.63 2.89 11.75
C ARG A 135 10.73 3.89 11.42
N LYS A 136 11.96 3.42 11.20
CA LYS A 136 13.07 4.28 10.81
C LYS A 136 12.80 5.00 9.49
N PHE A 137 12.20 4.33 8.52
CA PHE A 137 11.83 4.95 7.25
C PHE A 137 10.79 6.07 7.43
N ILE A 138 9.64 5.80 8.05
CA ILE A 138 8.51 6.74 8.06
C ILE A 138 8.56 7.77 9.21
N CYS A 139 9.30 7.50 10.28
CA CYS A 139 9.41 8.43 11.41
C CYS A 139 10.70 9.26 11.33
N GLU A 140 11.80 8.72 10.82
CA GLU A 140 13.09 9.41 10.83
C GLU A 140 13.46 9.98 9.45
N ALA A 141 13.37 9.17 8.38
CA ALA A 141 13.82 9.59 7.05
C ALA A 141 12.77 10.38 6.25
N LEU A 142 11.49 10.01 6.37
CA LEU A 142 10.35 10.74 5.80
C LEU A 142 9.38 11.10 6.92
N PRO A 143 9.72 12.04 7.81
CA PRO A 143 8.98 12.25 9.05
C PRO A 143 7.50 12.48 8.75
N CYS A 144 6.64 11.54 9.14
CA CYS A 144 5.20 11.67 8.94
C CYS A 144 4.62 12.92 9.63
N ASP A 145 5.36 13.48 10.60
CA ASP A 145 5.07 14.75 11.25
C ASP A 145 4.99 15.91 10.24
N LEU A 146 5.76 15.87 9.14
CA LEU A 146 5.74 16.89 8.08
C LEU A 146 4.37 17.01 7.39
N ILE A 147 3.60 15.91 7.33
CA ILE A 147 2.26 15.91 6.77
C ILE A 147 1.16 16.04 7.85
N GLY A 148 1.55 16.33 9.09
CA GLY A 148 0.66 16.53 10.23
C GLY A 148 0.21 15.23 10.91
N MET A 149 0.96 14.14 10.75
CA MET A 149 0.76 12.92 11.56
C MET A 149 1.64 12.99 12.82
N ASN A 150 1.51 11.99 13.70
CA ASN A 150 2.33 11.87 14.90
C ASN A 150 3.13 10.57 14.83
N SER A 151 4.45 10.68 14.92
CA SER A 151 5.37 9.54 14.81
C SER A 151 5.16 8.46 15.87
N GLU A 152 4.70 8.80 17.08
CA GLU A 152 4.36 7.82 18.11
C GLU A 152 3.09 7.02 17.74
N LEU A 153 2.08 7.69 17.20
CA LEU A 153 0.88 7.03 16.69
C LEU A 153 1.21 6.19 15.44
N MET A 154 2.08 6.68 14.56
CA MET A 154 2.53 5.89 13.40
C MET A 154 3.28 4.63 13.84
N THR A 155 4.17 4.73 14.83
CA THR A 155 4.83 3.57 15.44
C THR A 155 3.81 2.56 15.95
N LYS A 156 2.83 2.99 16.76
CA LYS A 156 1.77 2.09 17.28
C LYS A 156 0.95 1.45 16.16
N TYR A 157 0.73 2.15 15.06
CA TYR A 157 0.04 1.61 13.91
C TYR A 157 0.84 0.51 13.22
N ILE A 158 2.14 0.71 12.98
CA ILE A 158 3.03 -0.30 12.39
C ILE A 158 3.08 -1.55 13.29
N GLU A 159 3.22 -1.35 14.60
CA GLU A 159 3.18 -2.45 15.59
C GLU A 159 1.84 -3.21 15.57
N PHE A 160 0.72 -2.48 15.47
CA PHE A 160 -0.61 -3.10 15.32
C PHE A 160 -0.72 -3.94 14.04
N VAL A 161 -0.19 -3.45 12.92
CA VAL A 161 -0.17 -4.20 11.65
C VAL A 161 0.71 -5.45 11.77
N ALA A 162 1.88 -5.33 12.40
CA ALA A 162 2.78 -6.46 12.66
C ALA A 162 2.14 -7.53 13.55
N ASP A 163 1.44 -7.14 14.61
CA ASP A 163 0.69 -8.06 15.47
C ASP A 163 -0.44 -8.78 14.71
N ARG A 164 -1.11 -8.08 13.79
CA ARG A 164 -2.11 -8.72 12.92
C ARG A 164 -1.49 -9.74 11.99
N LEU A 165 -0.32 -9.44 11.42
CA LEU A 165 0.42 -10.38 10.59
C LEU A 165 0.89 -11.60 11.38
N LEU A 166 1.41 -11.39 12.60
CA LEU A 166 1.79 -12.47 13.51
C LEU A 166 0.62 -13.42 13.80
N CYS A 167 -0.55 -12.86 14.12
CA CYS A 167 -1.77 -13.64 14.31
C CYS A 167 -2.17 -14.43 13.05
N ALA A 168 -2.06 -13.83 11.86
CA ALA A 168 -2.34 -14.51 10.59
C ALA A 168 -1.35 -15.64 10.27
N LEU A 169 -0.09 -15.50 10.70
CA LEU A 169 0.93 -16.55 10.63
C LEU A 169 0.78 -17.63 11.73
N GLY A 170 -0.16 -17.45 12.67
CA GLY A 170 -0.43 -18.40 13.75
C GLY A 170 0.46 -18.23 14.99
N HIS A 171 1.10 -17.07 15.16
CA HIS A 171 1.99 -16.76 16.29
C HIS A 171 1.37 -15.75 17.25
N SER A 172 1.89 -15.72 18.47
CA SER A 172 1.47 -14.75 19.49
C SER A 172 1.86 -13.32 19.10
N LYS A 173 1.13 -12.34 19.66
CA LYS A 173 1.42 -10.92 19.46
C LYS A 173 2.73 -10.53 20.14
N LEU A 174 3.49 -9.67 19.50
CA LEU A 174 4.77 -9.18 20.01
C LEU A 174 4.63 -7.83 20.71
N PHE A 175 3.80 -6.92 20.18
CA PHE A 175 3.74 -5.53 20.65
C PHE A 175 2.53 -5.25 21.56
N GLY A 176 1.39 -5.91 21.31
CA GLY A 176 0.14 -5.67 22.01
C GLY A 176 -0.53 -4.34 21.64
N SER A 177 -0.09 -3.69 20.56
CA SER A 177 -0.54 -2.36 20.15
C SER A 177 -1.94 -2.40 19.55
N LYS A 178 -2.71 -1.33 19.79
CA LYS A 178 -4.05 -1.12 19.22
C LYS A 178 -3.96 -0.14 18.07
N ASN A 179 -4.86 -0.27 17.09
CA ASN A 179 -4.97 0.68 15.98
C ASN A 179 -5.23 2.10 16.52
N PRO A 180 -4.30 3.06 16.32
CA PRO A 180 -4.49 4.44 16.75
C PRO A 180 -5.29 5.28 15.74
N PHE A 181 -5.56 4.75 14.54
CA PHE A 181 -6.22 5.45 13.44
C PHE A 181 -7.54 4.76 13.09
N ASP A 182 -8.62 5.19 13.76
CA ASP A 182 -10.00 4.74 13.51
C ASP A 182 -10.42 4.86 12.02
N TRP A 183 -9.98 5.93 11.36
CA TRP A 183 -10.25 6.17 9.94
C TRP A 183 -9.57 5.17 8.99
N MET A 184 -8.53 4.45 9.42
CA MET A 184 -7.95 3.37 8.60
C MET A 184 -8.92 2.20 8.42
N GLU A 185 -9.83 1.96 9.37
CA GLU A 185 -10.86 0.91 9.24
C GLU A 185 -11.97 1.32 8.28
N LEU A 186 -12.33 2.62 8.29
CA LEU A 186 -13.36 3.19 7.41
C LEU A 186 -12.97 3.15 5.93
N ILE A 187 -11.68 3.29 5.64
CA ILE A 187 -11.16 3.27 4.28
C ILE A 187 -11.26 1.86 3.68
N SER A 188 -10.99 0.81 4.47
CA SER A 188 -11.22 -0.58 4.04
C SER A 188 -12.70 -0.91 3.80
N LEU A 189 -13.63 -0.15 4.39
CA LEU A 189 -15.08 -0.32 4.20
C LEU A 189 -15.62 0.41 2.96
N GLN A 190 -15.05 1.56 2.58
CA GLN A 190 -15.45 2.29 1.36
C GLN A 190 -15.16 1.51 0.06
N GLY A 191 -14.19 0.59 0.09
CA GLY A 191 -13.96 -0.37 -1.01
C GLY A 191 -15.00 -1.50 -1.10
N LYS A 192 -15.81 -1.70 -0.06
CA LYS A 192 -16.82 -2.78 0.06
C LYS A 192 -18.26 -2.31 -0.14
N THR A 193 -18.51 -1.04 -0.46
CA THR A 193 -19.86 -0.56 -0.82
C THR A 193 -20.34 -1.27 -2.08
N ASN A 194 -21.59 -1.75 -2.04
CA ASN A 194 -22.21 -2.53 -3.10
C ASN A 194 -22.01 -1.91 -4.48
N PHE A 195 -21.65 -2.75 -5.46
CA PHE A 195 -21.40 -2.40 -6.86
C PHE A 195 -22.53 -1.55 -7.50
N PHE A 196 -23.75 -1.59 -6.96
CA PHE A 196 -24.92 -0.83 -7.42
C PHE A 196 -25.06 0.57 -6.82
N GLU A 197 -24.33 0.92 -5.76
CA GLU A 197 -24.45 2.22 -5.07
C GLU A 197 -23.33 3.20 -5.46
N LYS A 198 -22.24 2.70 -6.07
CA LYS A 198 -21.18 3.55 -6.61
C LYS A 198 -21.59 4.05 -8.00
N ARG A 199 -21.85 5.36 -8.14
CA ARG A 199 -21.75 5.99 -9.46
C ARG A 199 -20.31 5.84 -9.92
N VAL A 200 -20.14 5.10 -11.02
CA VAL A 200 -18.90 4.80 -11.73
C VAL A 200 -18.01 6.06 -11.77
N GLY A 201 -16.95 6.07 -10.96
CA GLY A 201 -15.95 7.15 -10.93
C GLY A 201 -15.04 7.16 -12.17
N GLU A 202 -15.43 6.51 -13.26
CA GLU A 202 -14.54 6.12 -14.37
C GLU A 202 -14.87 6.81 -15.71
N TYR A 203 -15.72 7.83 -15.75
CA TYR A 203 -15.83 8.69 -16.94
C TYR A 203 -15.70 10.17 -16.59
N GLN A 204 -14.52 10.57 -16.16
CA GLN A 204 -14.03 11.90 -16.51
C GLN A 204 -12.99 11.75 -17.62
N LYS A 205 -13.47 11.79 -18.87
CA LYS A 205 -12.59 12.16 -19.99
C LYS A 205 -12.00 13.53 -19.66
N ALA A 206 -10.68 13.60 -19.52
CA ALA A 206 -9.97 14.87 -19.50
C ALA A 206 -10.35 15.66 -20.76
N GLY A 207 -11.06 16.79 -20.61
CA GLY A 207 -11.40 17.70 -21.70
C GLY A 207 -12.88 18.00 -21.97
N VAL A 208 -13.85 17.45 -21.23
CA VAL A 208 -15.29 17.64 -21.57
C VAL A 208 -15.97 18.81 -20.84
N MET A 209 -15.25 19.63 -20.07
CA MET A 209 -15.79 20.88 -19.47
C MET A 209 -15.13 22.14 -20.05
N ALA A 210 -15.07 22.22 -21.37
CA ALA A 210 -14.86 23.47 -22.09
C ALA A 210 -16.02 23.66 -23.08
N GLY A 211 -17.13 24.25 -22.60
CA GLY A 211 -18.25 24.59 -23.47
C GLY A 211 -19.61 24.67 -22.80
N ASN A 212 -19.75 25.44 -21.71
CA ASN A 212 -21.09 25.90 -21.30
C ASN A 212 -21.43 27.17 -22.07
N GLY A 213 -22.11 27.00 -23.20
CA GLY A 213 -22.72 28.07 -23.98
C GLY A 213 -24.04 27.60 -24.59
N SER A 214 -25.14 27.90 -23.90
CA SER A 214 -26.51 28.13 -24.42
C SER A 214 -27.09 27.18 -25.48
N ALA A 215 -28.13 26.41 -25.12
CA ALA A 215 -29.47 26.48 -25.75
C ALA A 215 -30.37 25.31 -25.28
N GLU A 216 -31.63 25.65 -25.00
CA GLU A 216 -32.75 24.75 -24.75
C GLU A 216 -33.13 23.97 -26.03
N ALA A 217 -33.57 22.71 -25.88
CA ALA A 217 -34.82 22.15 -26.43
C ALA A 217 -34.76 20.65 -26.78
N GLN A 218 -35.83 19.97 -26.34
CA GLN A 218 -36.54 18.85 -26.94
C GLN A 218 -36.14 17.38 -26.66
N GLU A 219 -37.19 16.73 -26.15
CA GLU A 219 -37.46 15.35 -25.82
C GLU A 219 -37.73 14.50 -27.08
N GLN A 220 -37.11 13.32 -27.20
CA GLN A 220 -37.66 12.15 -27.91
C GLN A 220 -36.84 10.89 -27.61
N GLY A 221 -37.50 9.86 -27.09
CA GLY A 221 -36.89 8.55 -26.83
C GLY A 221 -37.03 7.56 -27.99
N ARG A 222 -36.08 6.63 -28.11
CA ARG A 222 -36.28 5.17 -28.28
C ARG A 222 -34.98 4.44 -28.61
N GLY A 223 -34.69 3.42 -27.79
CA GLY A 223 -34.18 2.09 -28.18
C GLY A 223 -32.80 1.99 -28.85
N PHE A 224 -31.81 1.48 -28.12
CA PHE A 224 -30.57 0.97 -28.71
C PHE A 224 -30.69 -0.54 -28.95
N SER A 225 -30.62 -0.97 -30.21
CA SER A 225 -30.58 -2.37 -30.63
C SER A 225 -29.13 -2.87 -30.64
N LEU A 226 -28.91 -4.11 -30.22
CA LEU A 226 -27.62 -4.80 -30.31
C LEU A 226 -27.71 -5.83 -31.43
N ASP A 227 -27.15 -5.49 -32.58
CA ASP A 227 -26.84 -6.44 -33.66
C ASP A 227 -25.36 -6.30 -34.01
N VAL A 228 -24.54 -7.26 -33.58
CA VAL A 228 -23.32 -7.60 -34.31
C VAL A 228 -23.08 -9.11 -34.20
N ASP A 229 -23.27 -9.78 -35.34
CA ASP A 229 -22.87 -11.15 -35.63
C ASP A 229 -21.36 -11.25 -35.99
N PHE A 230 -20.78 -12.41 -35.66
CA PHE A 230 -19.43 -12.97 -35.92
C PHE A 230 -18.25 -12.53 -35.03
#